data_AF-A0A388QAK9-F1
#
_entry.id   AF-A0A388QAK9-F1
#
_cell.length_a   1.000
_cell.length_b   1.000
_cell.length_c   1.000
_cell.angle_alpha   90.00
_cell.angle_beta   90.00
_cell.angle_gamma   90.00
#
_symmetry.space_group_name_H-M   'P 1'
#
loop_
_entity.id
_entity.type
_entity.pdbx_description
1 polymer ?
#
loop_
_entity_poly.entity_id
_entity_poly.type
_entity_poly.pdbx_seq_one_letter_code
_entity_poly.pdbx_strand_id
1 'polypeptide(L)'
;MTPRLPTPVAIDGPASSGKSTVALELCARIGYLFFDTGILYRAVAAVALQRGLALADEPAITTLTGKLVISVQPPTVNDGRTNTVLVDGADVTLQLRTAQVDASVSVVAAYAQVRRILTEQMRTVARGGPVVMVGRDIGTVVLPDAPLKIYLDASAEERARRRHAENLARAAPSDLAQILAGIRERDRRDRERKIAPLQAARDAHVVDSTNLTRAEVVAAMERLLQAAASPPALSPAQYSIPKKAQIFRAIAVPAVRIMYHILSRPQVHGLENVPAQGPYLITANHLSYYDPPCLLVMWPYLVEAIGASDMMTDGRFMSRMINGYSTLPAHRETVDAQLLRTALNVLKCGRALYIAPEGARNPAGLGVAKPGAAYIALKANVPIVPVAITGTDRIFPELRKGRRQKVEMVIGAPYRLPNLPPAQRRHALAECTQLIMQRIAALLPPGLRGVYA
;
A
#
# COMPACT_ATOMS: atom_id res chain seq x y z
N MET A 1 -7.36 1.54 -11.55
CA MET A 1 -6.37 1.41 -10.47
C MET A 1 -5.18 0.68 -11.06
N THR A 2 -3.96 1.24 -10.97
CA THR A 2 -2.75 0.59 -11.50
C THR A 2 -2.38 -0.64 -10.65
N PRO A 3 -1.99 -1.77 -11.26
CA PRO A 3 -1.49 -2.94 -10.53
C PRO A 3 -0.37 -2.56 -9.58
N ARG A 4 -0.30 -3.20 -8.41
CA ARG A 4 0.82 -2.99 -7.49
C ARG A 4 1.96 -3.87 -7.95
N LEU A 5 3.04 -3.26 -8.45
CA LEU A 5 4.26 -3.96 -8.77
C LEU A 5 4.83 -4.63 -7.50
N PRO A 6 5.46 -5.81 -7.62
CA PRO A 6 6.04 -6.50 -6.48
C PRO A 6 7.16 -5.64 -5.86
N THR A 7 7.33 -5.72 -4.54
CA THR A 7 8.46 -5.11 -3.83
C THR A 7 8.71 -5.82 -2.50
N PRO A 8 9.97 -6.02 -2.07
CA PRO A 8 11.21 -5.71 -2.80
C PRO A 8 11.42 -6.61 -4.03
N VAL A 9 12.18 -6.13 -5.02
CA VAL A 9 12.60 -6.92 -6.19
C VAL A 9 14.07 -7.27 -6.03
N ALA A 10 14.41 -8.55 -6.10
CA ALA A 10 15.80 -9.02 -6.03
C ALA A 10 16.34 -9.28 -7.44
N ILE A 11 17.54 -8.75 -7.75
CA ILE A 11 18.25 -9.03 -9.00
C ILE A 11 19.66 -9.54 -8.68
N ASP A 12 19.88 -10.82 -8.95
CA ASP A 12 21.17 -11.49 -8.79
C ASP A 12 21.81 -11.83 -10.12
N GLY A 13 23.11 -12.16 -10.11
CA GLY A 13 23.83 -12.64 -11.28
C GLY A 13 25.33 -12.30 -11.25
N PRO A 14 26.12 -12.91 -12.16
CA PRO A 14 27.58 -12.78 -12.16
C PRO A 14 28.07 -11.36 -12.43
N ALA A 15 29.33 -11.07 -12.12
CA ALA A 15 29.90 -9.76 -12.42
C ALA A 15 29.78 -9.43 -13.91
N SER A 16 29.59 -8.15 -14.23
CA SER A 16 29.49 -7.65 -15.61
C SER A 16 28.32 -8.20 -16.44
N SER A 17 27.29 -8.81 -15.84
CA SER A 17 26.05 -9.18 -16.55
C SER A 17 25.11 -8.02 -16.86
N GLY A 18 25.48 -6.78 -16.51
CA GLY A 18 24.67 -5.58 -16.80
C GLY A 18 23.59 -5.25 -15.77
N LYS A 19 23.50 -6.00 -14.66
CA LYS A 19 22.46 -5.85 -13.61
C LYS A 19 22.22 -4.41 -13.16
N SER A 20 23.27 -3.72 -12.72
CA SER A 20 23.13 -2.36 -12.18
C SER A 20 22.60 -1.40 -13.26
N THR A 21 23.08 -1.54 -14.49
CA THR A 21 22.65 -0.72 -15.63
C THR A 21 21.17 -0.93 -15.97
N VAL A 22 20.72 -2.18 -16.10
CA VAL A 22 19.31 -2.47 -16.44
C VAL A 22 18.38 -2.17 -15.27
N ALA A 23 18.82 -2.42 -14.03
CA ALA A 23 18.03 -2.15 -12.83
C ALA A 23 17.87 -0.64 -12.57
N LEU A 24 18.92 0.17 -12.81
CA LEU A 24 18.83 1.63 -12.73
C LEU A 24 17.78 2.19 -13.70
N GLU A 25 17.80 1.71 -14.95
CA GLU A 25 16.82 2.12 -15.96
C GLU A 25 15.42 1.68 -15.57
N LEU A 26 15.27 0.44 -15.11
CA LEU A 26 13.99 -0.07 -14.64
C LEU A 26 13.45 0.77 -13.48
N CYS A 27 14.28 1.08 -12.48
CA CYS A 27 13.92 1.92 -11.33
C CYS A 27 13.46 3.32 -11.77
N ALA A 28 14.14 3.93 -12.74
CA ALA A 28 13.75 5.23 -13.29
C ALA A 28 12.35 5.20 -13.92
N ARG A 29 11.95 4.08 -14.51
CA ARG A 29 10.61 3.89 -15.11
C ARG A 29 9.52 3.61 -14.07
N ILE A 30 9.81 2.82 -13.04
CA ILE A 30 8.80 2.36 -12.06
C ILE A 30 8.76 3.18 -10.76
N GLY A 31 9.70 4.11 -10.56
CA GLY A 31 9.76 4.98 -9.38
C GLY A 31 10.21 4.26 -8.10
N TYR A 32 11.01 3.20 -8.22
CA TYR A 32 11.54 2.44 -7.09
C TYR A 32 12.94 2.95 -6.72
N LEU A 33 13.32 2.81 -5.45
CA LEU A 33 14.71 2.99 -5.03
C LEU A 33 15.59 1.93 -5.72
N PHE A 34 16.60 2.36 -6.46
CA PHE A 34 17.68 1.48 -6.89
C PHE A 34 18.64 1.28 -5.71
N PHE A 35 19.04 0.05 -5.43
CA PHE A 35 20.00 -0.24 -4.38
C PHE A 35 21.01 -1.33 -4.80
N ASP A 36 22.21 -0.91 -5.17
CA ASP A 36 23.36 -1.80 -5.30
C ASP A 36 23.92 -2.15 -3.92
N THR A 37 23.72 -3.40 -3.50
CA THR A 37 24.18 -3.88 -2.19
C THR A 37 25.69 -3.82 -1.98
N GLY A 38 26.48 -3.77 -3.07
CA GLY A 38 27.93 -3.57 -3.01
C GLY A 38 28.31 -2.24 -2.35
N ILE A 39 27.41 -1.25 -2.35
CA ILE A 39 27.66 0.08 -1.81
C ILE A 39 27.86 0.07 -0.28
N LEU A 40 27.22 -0.85 0.44
CA LEU A 40 27.41 -0.98 1.89
C LEU A 40 28.80 -1.51 2.24
N TYR A 41 29.27 -2.53 1.51
CA TYR A 41 30.62 -3.05 1.67
C TYR A 41 31.68 -2.00 1.34
N ARG A 42 31.42 -1.19 0.29
CA ARG A 42 32.27 -0.06 -0.08
C ARG A 42 32.30 1.02 1.01
N ALA A 43 31.16 1.32 1.62
CA ALA A 43 31.10 2.27 2.73
C ALA A 43 31.91 1.81 3.93
N VAL A 44 31.79 0.54 4.32
CA VAL A 44 32.63 -0.05 5.38
C VAL A 44 34.12 0.04 5.02
N ALA A 45 34.50 -0.36 3.80
CA ALA A 45 35.89 -0.30 3.35
C ALA A 45 36.44 1.13 3.33
N ALA A 46 35.67 2.09 2.82
CA ALA A 46 36.06 3.50 2.76
C ALA A 46 36.30 4.08 4.16
N VAL A 47 35.41 3.80 5.11
CA VAL A 47 35.55 4.28 6.48
C VAL A 47 36.71 3.60 7.19
N ALA A 48 36.93 2.30 6.96
CA ALA A 48 38.08 1.58 7.52
C ALA A 48 39.40 2.19 7.03
N LEU A 49 39.51 2.44 5.72
CA LEU A 49 40.69 3.08 5.11
C LEU A 49 40.90 4.50 5.66
N GLN A 50 39.83 5.29 5.77
CA GLN A 50 39.90 6.65 6.33
C GLN A 50 40.38 6.66 7.78
N ARG A 51 40.04 5.62 8.56
CA ARG A 51 40.46 5.46 9.96
C ARG A 51 41.80 4.74 10.12
N GLY A 52 42.49 4.42 9.03
CA GLY A 52 43.77 3.70 9.06
C GLY A 52 43.69 2.27 9.58
N LEU A 53 42.51 1.64 9.53
CA LEU A 53 42.33 0.25 9.97
C LEU A 53 42.85 -0.73 8.91
N ALA A 54 43.54 -1.76 9.37
CA ALA A 54 43.95 -2.87 8.50
C ALA A 54 42.72 -3.66 8.04
N LEU A 55 42.44 -3.66 6.74
CA LEU A 55 41.28 -4.37 6.18
C LEU A 55 41.34 -5.89 6.35
N ALA A 56 42.53 -6.45 6.64
CA ALA A 56 42.73 -7.85 6.93
C ALA A 56 42.33 -8.24 8.37
N ASP A 57 42.08 -7.26 9.26
CA ASP A 57 41.68 -7.48 10.64
C ASP A 57 40.15 -7.65 10.75
N GLU A 58 39.66 -8.88 10.57
CA GLU A 58 38.24 -9.19 10.63
C GLU A 58 37.55 -8.71 11.93
N PRO A 59 38.10 -8.92 13.14
CA PRO A 59 37.52 -8.38 14.38
C PRO A 59 37.36 -6.85 14.37
N ALA A 60 38.37 -6.11 13.91
CA ALA A 60 38.31 -4.65 13.86
C ALA A 60 37.25 -4.17 12.84
N ILE A 61 37.22 -4.77 11.66
CA ILE A 61 36.24 -4.44 10.62
C ILE A 61 34.81 -4.79 11.05
N THR A 62 34.62 -5.92 11.75
CA THR A 62 33.32 -6.32 12.30
C THR A 62 32.84 -5.33 13.36
N THR A 63 33.73 -4.93 14.27
CA THR A 63 33.43 -3.95 15.32
C THR A 63 33.08 -2.58 14.73
N LEU A 64 33.82 -2.14 13.71
CA LEU A 64 33.50 -0.93 12.96
C LEU A 64 32.10 -1.04 12.35
N THR A 65 31.84 -2.10 11.58
CA THR A 65 30.58 -2.30 10.86
C THR A 65 29.37 -2.26 11.80
N GLY A 66 29.48 -2.84 12.99
CA GLY A 66 28.41 -2.83 13.99
C GLY A 66 28.07 -1.45 14.56
N LYS A 67 28.98 -0.47 14.43
CA LYS A 67 28.79 0.92 14.91
C LYS A 67 28.32 1.88 13.83
N LEU A 68 28.52 1.55 12.55
CA LEU A 68 28.21 2.47 11.45
C LEU A 68 26.69 2.52 11.18
N VAL A 69 26.17 3.74 11.11
CA VAL A 69 24.82 3.99 10.61
C VAL A 69 24.91 4.39 9.14
N ILE A 70 24.57 3.46 8.24
CA ILE A 70 24.63 3.66 6.79
C ILE A 70 23.21 3.87 6.25
N SER A 71 22.97 5.03 5.62
CA SER A 71 21.70 5.35 4.96
C SER A 71 21.92 5.44 3.45
N VAL A 72 21.06 4.76 2.69
CA VAL A 72 21.06 4.82 1.22
C VAL A 72 19.76 5.47 0.78
N GLN A 73 19.88 6.59 0.06
CA GLN A 73 18.76 7.41 -0.36
C GLN A 73 18.78 7.59 -1.88
N PRO A 74 17.67 8.04 -2.50
CA PRO A 74 17.71 8.57 -3.85
C PRO A 74 18.79 9.67 -3.99
N PRO A 75 19.30 9.93 -5.20
CA PRO A 75 20.19 11.06 -5.44
C PRO A 75 19.61 12.36 -4.90
N THR A 76 20.32 13.03 -4.00
CA THR A 76 19.91 14.33 -3.42
C THR A 76 20.54 15.50 -4.16
N VAL A 77 21.55 15.23 -5.01
CA VAL A 77 22.22 16.18 -5.88
C VAL A 77 22.35 15.59 -7.28
N ASN A 78 22.46 16.46 -8.28
CA ASN A 78 22.50 16.09 -9.70
C ASN A 78 23.95 16.04 -10.23
N ASP A 79 24.77 15.11 -9.72
CA ASP A 79 26.17 14.91 -10.11
C ASP A 79 26.42 13.56 -10.82
N GLY A 80 25.35 12.89 -11.26
CA GLY A 80 25.43 11.57 -11.87
C GLY A 80 25.58 10.41 -10.87
N ARG A 81 25.46 10.65 -9.56
CA ARG A 81 25.33 9.57 -8.58
C ARG A 81 24.03 8.78 -8.78
N THR A 82 24.09 7.49 -8.46
CA THR A 82 22.94 6.60 -8.49
C THR A 82 22.13 6.66 -7.20
N ASN A 83 22.80 6.95 -6.09
CA ASN A 83 22.26 7.06 -4.74
C ASN A 83 23.07 8.07 -3.95
N THR A 84 22.46 8.62 -2.91
CA THR A 84 23.20 9.34 -1.86
C THR A 84 23.44 8.37 -0.71
N VAL A 85 24.69 8.22 -0.31
CA VAL A 85 25.09 7.34 0.78
C VAL A 85 25.62 8.18 1.93
N LEU A 86 24.91 8.13 3.05
CA LEU A 86 25.32 8.78 4.28
C LEU A 86 25.89 7.74 5.23
N VAL A 87 27.05 8.02 5.81
CA VAL A 87 27.59 7.26 6.94
C VAL A 87 27.69 8.18 8.14
N ASP A 88 27.02 7.82 9.22
CA ASP A 88 26.92 8.64 10.44
C ASP A 88 26.47 10.08 10.14
N GLY A 89 25.61 10.24 9.12
CA GLY A 89 25.07 11.51 8.64
C GLY A 89 25.91 12.24 7.59
N ALA A 90 27.15 11.82 7.33
CA ALA A 90 28.04 12.44 6.35
C ALA A 90 27.91 11.78 4.96
N ASP A 91 27.81 12.58 3.89
CA ASP A 91 27.79 12.08 2.51
C ASP A 91 29.17 11.57 2.09
N VAL A 92 29.24 10.26 1.83
CA VAL A 92 30.47 9.57 1.42
C VAL A 92 30.41 9.07 -0.03
N THR A 93 29.39 9.47 -0.79
CA THR A 93 29.03 8.86 -2.09
C THR A 93 30.19 8.83 -3.08
N LEU A 94 30.98 9.91 -3.16
CA LEU A 94 32.09 10.03 -4.10
C LEU A 94 33.28 9.15 -3.69
N GLN A 95 33.56 9.05 -2.39
CA GLN A 95 34.65 8.27 -1.83
C GLN A 95 34.49 6.77 -2.12
N LEU A 96 33.24 6.28 -2.25
CA LEU A 96 32.94 4.87 -2.51
C LEU A 96 33.38 4.36 -3.90
N ARG A 97 33.71 5.28 -4.82
CA ARG A 97 34.09 4.98 -6.21
C ARG A 97 35.60 5.08 -6.47
N THR A 98 36.40 5.25 -5.41
CA THR A 98 37.86 5.33 -5.54
C THR A 98 38.45 3.96 -5.85
N ALA A 99 39.53 3.92 -6.65
CA ALA A 99 40.22 2.69 -7.02
C ALA A 99 40.69 1.88 -5.79
N GLN A 100 41.08 2.57 -4.72
CA GLN A 100 41.48 1.96 -3.46
C GLN A 100 40.33 1.21 -2.78
N VAL A 101 39.12 1.79 -2.77
CA VAL A 101 37.91 1.12 -2.23
C VAL A 101 37.49 -0.05 -3.12
N ASP A 102 37.52 0.11 -4.45
CA ASP A 102 37.24 -0.95 -5.40
C ASP A 102 38.13 -2.19 -5.22
N ALA A 103 39.43 -1.97 -4.99
CA ALA A 103 40.39 -3.05 -4.74
C ALA A 103 40.17 -3.76 -3.39
N SER A 104 39.56 -3.05 -2.44
CA SER A 104 39.43 -3.47 -1.03
C SER A 104 38.11 -4.18 -0.71
N VAL A 105 37.06 -3.94 -1.50
CA VAL A 105 35.69 -4.38 -1.18
C VAL A 105 35.55 -5.89 -1.04
N SER A 106 36.33 -6.68 -1.80
CA SER A 106 36.24 -8.15 -1.74
C SER A 106 36.74 -8.73 -0.43
N VAL A 107 37.68 -8.06 0.24
CA VAL A 107 38.20 -8.49 1.55
C VAL A 107 37.09 -8.35 2.60
N VAL A 108 36.48 -7.15 2.66
CA VAL A 108 35.39 -6.85 3.60
C VAL A 108 34.16 -7.73 3.34
N ALA A 109 33.83 -7.99 2.07
CA ALA A 109 32.69 -8.84 1.71
C ALA A 109 32.90 -10.34 1.98
N ALA A 110 34.12 -10.78 2.31
CA ALA A 110 34.41 -12.17 2.66
C ALA A 110 34.05 -12.50 4.11
N TYR A 111 34.03 -11.50 5.01
CA TYR A 111 33.82 -11.70 6.45
C TYR A 111 32.38 -12.01 6.81
N ALA A 112 32.15 -13.15 7.47
CA ALA A 112 30.83 -13.67 7.78
C ALA A 112 30.02 -12.70 8.65
N GLN A 113 30.66 -12.13 9.68
CA GLN A 113 29.99 -11.25 10.62
C GLN A 113 29.66 -9.88 10.03
N VAL A 114 30.55 -9.34 9.18
CA VAL A 114 30.27 -8.12 8.41
C VAL A 114 29.04 -8.33 7.53
N ARG A 115 28.99 -9.44 6.78
CA ARG A 115 27.82 -9.77 5.95
C ARG A 115 26.55 -9.88 6.77
N ARG A 116 26.59 -10.52 7.93
CA ARG A 116 25.42 -10.67 8.81
C ARG A 116 24.87 -9.31 9.23
N ILE A 117 25.72 -8.38 9.63
CA ILE A 117 25.33 -7.02 10.03
C ILE A 117 24.74 -6.26 8.84
N LEU A 118 25.45 -6.24 7.71
CA LEU A 118 25.01 -5.52 6.52
C LEU A 118 23.74 -6.11 5.90
N THR A 119 23.52 -7.42 6.02
CA THR A 119 22.28 -8.08 5.57
C THR A 119 21.06 -7.52 6.31
N GLU A 120 21.16 -7.29 7.62
CA GLU A 120 20.05 -6.70 8.38
C GLU A 120 19.81 -5.22 8.02
N GLN A 121 20.89 -4.48 7.72
CA GLN A 121 20.76 -3.12 7.19
C GLN A 121 20.06 -3.12 5.82
N MET A 122 20.42 -4.03 4.92
CA MET A 122 19.74 -4.19 3.63
C MET A 122 18.25 -4.50 3.83
N ARG A 123 17.92 -5.46 4.72
CA ARG A 123 16.52 -5.78 5.05
C ARG A 123 15.76 -4.58 5.63
N THR A 124 16.43 -3.73 6.40
CA THR A 124 15.82 -2.50 6.90
C THR A 124 15.46 -1.55 5.75
N VAL A 125 16.35 -1.38 4.77
CA VAL A 125 16.04 -0.62 3.55
C VAL A 125 14.87 -1.25 2.78
N ALA A 126 14.81 -2.58 2.66
CA ALA A 126 13.69 -3.29 2.01
C ALA A 126 12.33 -3.00 2.67
N ARG A 127 12.30 -2.85 4.00
CA ARG A 127 11.09 -2.53 4.75
C ARG A 127 10.66 -1.06 4.63
N GLY A 128 11.58 -0.18 4.23
CA GLY A 128 11.35 1.27 4.15
C GLY A 128 10.50 1.73 2.96
N GLY A 129 10.38 0.93 1.90
CA GLY A 129 9.58 1.30 0.74
C GLY A 129 9.88 0.48 -0.51
N PRO A 130 9.35 0.89 -1.68
CA PRO A 130 9.59 0.23 -2.95
C PRO A 130 11.06 0.26 -3.36
N VAL A 131 11.66 -0.90 -3.60
CA VAL A 131 13.10 -1.02 -3.87
C VAL A 131 13.42 -2.18 -4.81
N VAL A 132 14.39 -1.96 -5.68
CA VAL A 132 15.08 -2.98 -6.47
C VAL A 132 16.48 -3.13 -5.90
N MET A 133 16.77 -4.31 -5.34
CA MET A 133 18.08 -4.62 -4.78
C MET A 133 18.88 -5.48 -5.75
N VAL A 134 20.10 -5.04 -6.04
CA VAL A 134 21.01 -5.72 -6.95
C VAL A 134 22.20 -6.30 -6.18
N GLY A 135 22.55 -7.55 -6.46
CA GLY A 135 23.68 -8.21 -5.84
C GLY A 135 24.00 -9.57 -6.44
N ARG A 136 24.43 -10.50 -5.59
CA ARG A 136 24.83 -11.87 -5.94
C ARG A 136 24.07 -12.95 -5.17
N ASP A 137 23.49 -12.58 -4.04
CA ASP A 137 22.82 -13.45 -3.07
C ASP A 137 21.60 -12.75 -2.45
N ILE A 138 20.97 -11.84 -3.19
CA ILE A 138 19.81 -11.08 -2.72
C ILE A 138 18.62 -12.02 -2.58
N GLY A 139 18.22 -12.71 -3.64
CA GLY A 139 17.05 -13.60 -3.64
C GLY A 139 17.27 -14.92 -2.88
N THR A 140 18.51 -15.25 -2.53
CA THR A 140 18.87 -16.48 -1.80
C THR A 140 19.12 -16.26 -0.31
N VAL A 141 19.70 -15.12 0.08
CA VAL A 141 20.15 -14.87 1.47
C VAL A 141 19.54 -13.59 2.05
N VAL A 142 19.62 -12.47 1.34
CA VAL A 142 19.19 -11.18 1.88
C VAL A 142 17.66 -11.09 1.97
N LEU A 143 16.98 -11.43 0.88
CA LEU A 143 15.54 -11.36 0.68
C LEU A 143 15.01 -12.69 0.09
N PRO A 144 15.10 -13.81 0.85
CA PRO A 144 14.61 -15.11 0.40
C PRO A 144 13.09 -15.13 0.18
N ASP A 145 12.35 -14.14 0.69
CA ASP A 145 10.90 -14.00 0.51
C ASP A 145 10.54 -12.85 -0.44
N ALA A 146 11.49 -12.35 -1.24
CA ALA A 146 11.20 -11.29 -2.21
C ALA A 146 10.11 -11.78 -3.20
N PRO A 147 9.01 -11.01 -3.39
CA PRO A 147 7.90 -11.40 -4.26
C PRO A 147 8.28 -11.53 -5.75
N LEU A 148 9.40 -10.94 -6.16
CA LEU A 148 9.99 -11.16 -7.47
C LEU A 148 11.51 -11.26 -7.33
N LYS A 149 12.07 -12.35 -7.85
CA LYS A 149 13.50 -12.61 -7.94
C LYS A 149 13.87 -12.82 -9.40
N ILE A 150 14.89 -12.11 -9.84
CA ILE A 150 15.41 -12.18 -11.21
C ILE A 150 16.88 -12.58 -11.10
N TYR A 151 17.30 -13.56 -11.87
CA TYR A 151 18.70 -13.91 -12.02
C TYR A 151 19.14 -13.55 -13.44
N LEU A 152 19.91 -12.47 -13.58
CA LEU A 152 20.39 -11.97 -14.86
C LEU A 152 21.74 -12.59 -15.19
N ASP A 153 21.75 -13.46 -16.20
CA ASP A 153 22.93 -14.18 -16.66
C ASP A 153 23.39 -13.71 -18.05
N ALA A 154 24.63 -14.08 -18.40
CA ALA A 154 25.19 -14.00 -19.74
C ALA A 154 26.46 -14.86 -19.80
N SER A 155 26.78 -15.36 -21.00
CA SER A 155 28.04 -16.07 -21.22
C SER A 155 29.25 -15.23 -20.77
N ALA A 156 30.30 -15.91 -20.28
CA ALA A 156 31.52 -15.22 -19.84
C ALA A 156 32.17 -14.46 -21.00
N GLU A 157 32.09 -15.03 -22.20
CA GLU A 157 32.55 -14.48 -23.46
C GLU A 157 31.84 -13.16 -23.78
N GLU A 158 30.51 -13.13 -23.66
CA GLU A 158 29.73 -11.93 -23.94
C GLU A 158 30.00 -10.83 -22.90
N ARG A 159 30.09 -11.20 -21.63
CA ARG A 159 30.44 -10.25 -20.56
C ARG A 159 31.84 -9.68 -20.75
N ALA A 160 32.79 -10.49 -21.23
CA ALA A 160 34.12 -10.04 -21.58
C ALA A 160 34.10 -9.08 -22.77
N ARG A 161 33.34 -9.39 -23.84
CA ARG A 161 33.16 -8.53 -25.00
C ARG A 161 32.57 -7.16 -24.63
N ARG A 162 31.51 -7.13 -23.82
CA ARG A 162 30.90 -5.88 -23.34
C ARG A 162 31.89 -5.03 -22.55
N ARG A 163 32.62 -5.66 -21.62
CA ARG A 163 33.64 -4.95 -20.82
C ARG A 163 34.79 -4.42 -21.67
N HIS A 164 35.23 -5.20 -22.67
CA HIS A 164 36.25 -4.77 -23.62
C HIS A 164 35.77 -3.55 -24.42
N ALA A 165 34.55 -3.59 -24.96
CA ALA A 165 33.95 -2.46 -25.66
C ALA A 165 33.80 -1.22 -24.77
N GLU A 166 33.40 -1.36 -23.50
CA GLU A 166 33.33 -0.26 -22.53
C GLU A 166 34.70 0.40 -22.29
N ASN A 167 35.77 -0.40 -22.21
CA ASN A 167 37.12 0.12 -22.01
C ASN A 167 37.61 0.87 -23.26
N LEU A 168 37.40 0.31 -24.45
CA LEU A 168 37.75 0.94 -25.72
C LEU A 168 37.02 2.27 -25.91
N ALA A 169 35.72 2.32 -25.58
CA ALA A 169 34.93 3.56 -25.63
C ALA A 169 35.45 4.65 -24.68
N ARG A 170 36.22 4.28 -23.65
CA ARG A 170 36.88 5.19 -22.71
C ARG A 170 38.36 5.45 -23.04
N ALA A 171 38.83 5.01 -24.21
CA ALA A 171 40.22 5.04 -24.61
C ALA A 171 41.18 4.37 -23.59
N ALA A 172 40.68 3.40 -22.83
CA ALA A 172 41.48 2.64 -21.86
C ALA A 172 42.08 1.39 -22.54
N PRO A 173 43.35 1.02 -22.23
CA PRO A 173 43.93 -0.24 -22.69
C PRO A 173 43.05 -1.43 -22.29
N SER A 174 42.83 -2.36 -23.22
CA SER A 174 41.95 -3.49 -22.97
C SER A 174 42.36 -4.73 -23.77
N ASP A 175 42.53 -5.84 -23.06
CA ASP A 175 42.77 -7.17 -23.64
C ASP A 175 41.56 -8.07 -23.35
N LEU A 176 40.91 -8.57 -24.41
CA LEU A 176 39.72 -9.41 -24.29
C LEU A 176 40.02 -10.75 -23.61
N ALA A 177 41.17 -11.39 -23.90
CA ALA A 177 41.55 -12.67 -23.33
C ALA A 177 41.84 -12.53 -21.83
N GLN A 178 42.54 -11.46 -21.43
CA GLN A 178 42.80 -11.17 -20.02
C GLN A 178 41.51 -10.88 -19.25
N ILE A 179 40.59 -10.11 -19.83
CA ILE A 179 39.27 -9.83 -19.24
C ILE A 179 38.47 -11.12 -19.07
N LEU A 180 38.42 -11.98 -20.10
CA LEU A 180 37.71 -13.25 -20.06
C LEU A 180 38.25 -14.17 -18.95
N ALA A 181 39.57 -14.30 -18.85
CA ALA A 181 40.22 -15.07 -17.80
C ALA A 181 39.87 -14.53 -16.40
N GLY A 182 39.94 -13.21 -16.21
CA GLY A 182 39.57 -12.56 -14.96
C GLY A 182 38.10 -12.72 -14.58
N ILE A 183 37.19 -12.68 -15.56
CA ILE A 183 35.76 -12.92 -15.35
C ILE A 183 35.51 -14.37 -14.92
N ARG A 184 36.09 -15.35 -15.64
CA ARG A 184 35.93 -16.78 -15.32
C ARG A 184 36.44 -17.10 -13.92
N GLU A 185 37.61 -16.57 -13.55
CA GLU A 185 38.18 -16.79 -12.21
C GLU A 185 37.34 -16.12 -11.11
N ARG A 186 36.76 -14.95 -11.38
CA ARG A 186 35.85 -14.29 -10.44
C ARG A 186 34.56 -15.09 -10.25
N ASP A 187 33.95 -15.56 -11.34
CA ASP A 187 32.74 -16.36 -11.28
C ASP A 187 32.97 -17.68 -10.55
N ARG A 188 34.12 -18.33 -10.78
CA ARG A 188 34.54 -19.53 -10.05
C ARG A 188 34.58 -19.26 -8.54
N ARG A 189 35.31 -18.22 -8.11
CA ARG A 189 35.39 -17.83 -6.69
C ARG A 189 34.03 -17.49 -6.09
N ASP A 190 33.20 -16.76 -6.83
CA ASP A 190 31.87 -16.37 -6.36
C ASP A 190 30.91 -17.56 -6.23
N ARG A 191 31.06 -18.59 -7.08
CA ARG A 191 30.26 -19.84 -7.02
C ARG A 191 30.76 -20.80 -5.95
N GLU A 192 32.08 -20.92 -5.78
CA GLU A 192 32.71 -21.86 -4.84
C GLU A 192 32.79 -21.34 -3.40
N ARG A 193 32.48 -20.05 -3.16
CA ARG A 193 32.51 -19.50 -1.80
C ARG A 193 31.55 -20.25 -0.87
N LYS A 194 32.05 -20.61 0.32
CA LYS A 194 31.27 -21.32 1.35
C LYS A 194 30.06 -20.52 1.85
N ILE A 195 30.17 -19.19 1.88
CA ILE A 195 29.15 -18.30 2.42
C ILE A 195 28.43 -17.61 1.27
N ALA A 196 27.13 -17.89 1.17
CA ALA A 196 26.19 -17.29 0.21
C ALA A 196 26.65 -17.39 -1.26
N PRO A 197 26.95 -18.58 -1.80
CA PRO A 197 27.47 -18.74 -3.16
C PRO A 197 26.61 -18.04 -4.22
N LEU A 198 27.24 -17.59 -5.31
CA LEU A 198 26.55 -17.04 -6.48
C LEU A 198 25.74 -18.17 -7.13
N GLN A 199 24.44 -18.14 -6.90
CA GLN A 199 23.49 -19.08 -7.45
C GLN A 199 22.12 -18.41 -7.62
N ALA A 200 21.36 -18.84 -8.62
CA ALA A 200 19.96 -18.44 -8.73
C ALA A 200 19.15 -19.02 -7.57
N ALA A 201 18.23 -18.23 -7.01
CA ALA A 201 17.22 -18.78 -6.11
C ALA A 201 16.32 -19.76 -6.90
N ARG A 202 15.77 -20.77 -6.20
CA ARG A 202 14.95 -21.82 -6.85
C ARG A 202 13.73 -21.26 -7.59
N ASP A 203 13.20 -20.15 -7.09
CA ASP A 203 12.04 -19.42 -7.60
C ASP A 203 12.43 -18.15 -8.37
N ALA A 204 13.71 -17.98 -8.72
CA ALA A 204 14.15 -16.85 -9.53
C ALA A 204 13.84 -17.06 -11.02
N HIS A 205 13.36 -16.00 -11.68
CA HIS A 205 13.27 -15.96 -13.14
C HIS A 205 14.66 -15.71 -13.72
N VAL A 206 15.19 -16.69 -14.46
CA VAL A 206 16.47 -16.54 -15.16
C VAL A 206 16.25 -15.75 -16.45
N VAL A 207 16.98 -14.65 -16.61
CA VAL A 207 17.02 -13.85 -17.83
C VAL A 207 18.43 -13.98 -18.42
N ASP A 208 18.56 -14.74 -19.50
CA ASP A 208 19.81 -14.82 -20.25
C ASP A 208 19.91 -13.62 -21.19
N SER A 209 20.88 -12.75 -20.92
CA SER A 209 21.13 -11.54 -21.69
C SER A 209 22.17 -11.70 -22.80
N THR A 210 22.68 -12.92 -23.07
CA THR A 210 23.81 -13.15 -23.99
C THR A 210 23.60 -12.52 -25.36
N ASN A 211 22.42 -12.68 -25.95
CA ASN A 211 22.09 -12.13 -27.28
C ASN A 211 21.01 -11.04 -27.23
N LEU A 212 20.82 -10.42 -26.06
CA LEU A 212 19.81 -9.39 -25.86
C LEU A 212 20.45 -8.02 -25.71
N THR A 213 19.84 -7.03 -26.34
CA THR A 213 20.14 -5.61 -26.10
C THR A 213 19.68 -5.18 -24.72
N ARG A 214 20.22 -4.07 -24.22
CA ARG A 214 19.80 -3.46 -22.95
C ARG A 214 18.29 -3.21 -22.90
N ALA A 215 17.71 -2.71 -23.98
CA ALA A 215 16.28 -2.41 -24.06
C ALA A 215 15.42 -3.68 -23.99
N GLU A 216 15.83 -4.77 -24.63
CA GLU A 216 15.14 -6.06 -24.58
C GLU A 216 15.21 -6.69 -23.19
N VAL A 217 16.35 -6.59 -22.50
CA VAL A 217 16.49 -7.04 -21.11
C VAL A 217 15.57 -6.26 -20.19
N VAL A 218 15.53 -4.92 -20.31
CA VAL A 218 14.62 -4.08 -19.52
C VAL A 218 13.16 -4.45 -19.81
N ALA A 219 12.79 -4.62 -21.08
CA ALA A 219 11.43 -5.03 -21.46
C ALA A 219 11.06 -6.44 -20.96
N ALA A 220 12.02 -7.37 -20.88
CA ALA A 220 11.82 -8.68 -20.27
C ALA A 220 11.58 -8.56 -18.76
N MET A 221 12.37 -7.75 -18.06
CA MET A 221 12.20 -7.49 -16.63
C MET A 221 10.87 -6.77 -16.33
N GLU A 222 10.43 -5.83 -17.18
CA GLU A 222 9.12 -5.19 -17.08
C GLU A 222 7.98 -6.18 -17.24
N ARG A 223 8.08 -7.12 -18.20
CA ARG A 223 7.09 -8.20 -18.35
C ARG A 223 7.02 -9.08 -17.11
N LEU A 224 8.17 -9.43 -16.52
CA LEU A 224 8.20 -10.18 -15.26
C LEU A 224 7.59 -9.39 -14.10
N LEU A 225 7.86 -8.09 -14.01
CA LEU A 225 7.24 -7.21 -13.02
C LEU A 225 5.73 -7.11 -13.18
N GLN A 226 5.23 -7.05 -14.42
CA GLN A 226 3.81 -7.01 -14.73
C GLN A 226 3.14 -8.37 -14.46
N ALA A 227 3.80 -9.47 -14.80
CA ALA A 227 3.31 -10.82 -14.51
C ALA A 227 3.25 -11.13 -13.01
N ALA A 228 4.24 -10.64 -12.26
CA ALA A 228 4.27 -10.69 -10.79
C ALA A 228 3.49 -9.54 -10.14
N ALA A 229 2.94 -8.61 -10.93
CA ALA A 229 2.13 -7.53 -10.40
C ALA A 229 0.86 -8.16 -9.83
N SER A 230 0.65 -7.93 -8.54
CA SER A 230 -0.62 -8.28 -7.96
C SER A 230 -1.66 -7.26 -8.43
N PRO A 231 -2.93 -7.65 -8.60
CA PRO A 231 -4.01 -6.68 -8.62
C PRO A 231 -3.81 -5.73 -7.42
N PRO A 232 -4.10 -4.43 -7.57
CA PRO A 232 -3.79 -3.42 -6.55
C PRO A 232 -4.20 -3.96 -5.19
N ALA A 233 -3.25 -4.00 -4.24
CA ALA A 233 -3.43 -4.67 -2.96
C ALA A 233 -4.65 -4.11 -2.21
N LEU A 234 -5.80 -4.76 -2.37
CA LEU A 234 -6.91 -4.67 -1.44
C LEU A 234 -6.53 -5.64 -0.31
N SER A 235 -5.96 -5.11 0.77
CA SER A 235 -5.48 -5.84 1.96
C SER A 235 -6.28 -7.12 2.29
N PRO A 236 -5.63 -8.26 2.57
CA PRO A 236 -6.26 -9.57 2.80
C PRO A 236 -6.77 -9.75 4.24
N ALA A 237 -7.43 -8.75 4.81
CA ALA A 237 -8.40 -9.06 5.85
C ALA A 237 -9.71 -9.30 5.10
N GLN A 238 -10.01 -10.56 4.77
CA GLN A 238 -11.33 -10.94 4.27
C GLN A 238 -12.34 -10.49 5.32
N TYR A 239 -12.93 -9.31 5.11
CA TYR A 239 -14.09 -8.91 5.89
C TYR A 239 -15.20 -9.90 5.52
N SER A 240 -15.49 -10.81 6.45
CA SER A 240 -16.56 -11.78 6.31
C SER A 240 -17.60 -11.51 7.39
N ILE A 241 -18.87 -11.51 6.98
CA ILE A 241 -19.97 -11.41 7.93
C ILE A 241 -20.06 -12.77 8.64
N PRO A 242 -20.07 -12.83 9.98
CA PRO A 242 -20.24 -14.08 10.71
C PRO A 242 -21.50 -14.83 10.24
N LYS A 243 -21.45 -16.16 10.11
CA LYS A 243 -22.61 -16.98 9.67
C LYS A 243 -23.88 -16.68 10.49
N LYS A 244 -23.74 -16.46 11.80
CA LYS A 244 -24.85 -16.07 12.68
C LYS A 244 -25.53 -14.77 12.22
N ALA A 245 -24.75 -13.76 11.83
CA ALA A 245 -25.27 -12.49 11.34
C ALA A 245 -25.87 -12.62 9.93
N GLN A 246 -25.33 -13.50 9.07
CA GLN A 246 -25.95 -13.79 7.76
C GLN A 246 -27.35 -14.39 7.94
N ILE A 247 -27.49 -15.40 8.81
CA ILE A 247 -28.78 -16.03 9.13
C ILE A 247 -29.73 -15.01 9.76
N PHE A 248 -29.24 -14.21 10.72
CA PHE A 248 -30.04 -13.15 11.34
C PHE A 248 -30.54 -12.14 10.29
N ARG A 249 -29.68 -11.66 9.39
CA ARG A 249 -30.05 -10.72 8.32
C ARG A 249 -31.10 -11.33 7.38
N ALA A 250 -30.97 -12.60 7.01
CA ALA A 250 -31.92 -13.28 6.13
C ALA A 250 -33.34 -13.34 6.71
N ILE A 251 -33.49 -13.37 8.03
CA ILE A 251 -34.79 -13.40 8.73
C ILE A 251 -35.26 -11.99 9.10
N ALA A 252 -34.39 -11.19 9.72
CA ALA A 252 -34.74 -9.89 10.29
C ALA A 252 -35.01 -8.83 9.23
N VAL A 253 -34.25 -8.80 8.13
CA VAL A 253 -34.43 -7.79 7.07
C VAL A 253 -35.84 -7.83 6.45
N PRO A 254 -36.35 -8.97 5.96
CA PRO A 254 -37.71 -9.02 5.42
C PRO A 254 -38.76 -8.74 6.49
N ALA A 255 -38.59 -9.24 7.73
CA ALA A 255 -39.53 -9.01 8.82
C ALA A 255 -39.64 -7.51 9.18
N VAL A 256 -38.51 -6.81 9.33
CA VAL A 256 -38.47 -5.38 9.61
C VAL A 256 -38.97 -4.57 8.41
N ARG A 257 -38.66 -4.99 7.17
CA ARG A 257 -39.22 -4.38 5.95
C ARG A 257 -40.75 -4.45 5.94
N ILE A 258 -41.33 -5.61 6.25
CA ILE A 258 -42.78 -5.80 6.37
C ILE A 258 -43.35 -4.91 7.48
N MET A 259 -42.69 -4.87 8.64
CA MET A 259 -43.09 -4.01 9.75
C MET A 259 -43.15 -2.53 9.32
N TYR A 260 -42.18 -2.01 8.57
CA TYR A 260 -42.24 -0.65 8.02
C TYR A 260 -43.44 -0.46 7.08
N HIS A 261 -43.77 -1.44 6.23
CA HIS A 261 -44.93 -1.35 5.35
C HIS A 261 -46.26 -1.46 6.10
N ILE A 262 -46.31 -2.09 7.27
CA ILE A 262 -47.51 -2.14 8.11
C ILE A 262 -47.67 -0.82 8.88
N LEU A 263 -46.61 -0.41 9.57
CA LEU A 263 -46.61 0.73 10.51
C LEU A 263 -46.59 2.10 9.81
N SER A 264 -46.08 2.15 8.58
CA SER A 264 -45.87 3.41 7.84
C SER A 264 -46.16 3.21 6.35
N ARG A 265 -46.04 4.29 5.56
CA ARG A 265 -46.12 4.29 4.10
C ARG A 265 -44.74 4.65 3.54
N PRO A 266 -43.81 3.69 3.43
CA PRO A 266 -42.48 3.94 2.91
C PRO A 266 -42.51 4.23 1.41
N GLN A 267 -41.80 5.26 0.98
CA GLN A 267 -41.56 5.61 -0.41
C GLN A 267 -40.06 5.77 -0.63
N VAL A 268 -39.53 5.10 -1.64
CA VAL A 268 -38.11 5.16 -2.01
C VAL A 268 -37.99 5.75 -3.40
N HIS A 269 -37.23 6.83 -3.52
CA HIS A 269 -36.97 7.53 -4.77
C HIS A 269 -35.47 7.42 -5.11
N GLY A 270 -35.14 7.35 -6.39
CA GLY A 270 -33.75 7.31 -6.85
C GLY A 270 -33.07 5.94 -6.76
N LEU A 271 -33.82 4.84 -6.81
CA LEU A 271 -33.22 3.48 -6.79
C LEU A 271 -32.26 3.24 -7.97
N GLU A 272 -32.50 3.91 -9.10
CA GLU A 272 -31.63 3.95 -10.27
C GLU A 272 -30.24 4.54 -9.98
N ASN A 273 -30.10 5.32 -8.91
CA ASN A 273 -28.83 5.89 -8.48
C ASN A 273 -27.98 4.90 -7.67
N VAL A 274 -28.52 3.73 -7.29
CA VAL A 274 -27.77 2.75 -6.50
C VAL A 274 -26.77 2.00 -7.39
N PRO A 275 -25.45 2.04 -7.09
CA PRO A 275 -24.50 1.26 -7.86
C PRO A 275 -24.79 -0.24 -7.76
N ALA A 276 -24.97 -0.90 -8.91
CA ALA A 276 -25.27 -2.33 -8.99
C ALA A 276 -24.09 -3.23 -8.61
N GLN A 277 -22.86 -2.73 -8.75
CA GLN A 277 -21.62 -3.45 -8.46
C GLN A 277 -20.56 -2.52 -7.86
N GLY A 278 -19.62 -3.13 -7.13
CA GLY A 278 -18.47 -2.44 -6.55
C GLY A 278 -18.78 -1.72 -5.24
N PRO A 279 -17.75 -1.24 -4.55
CA PRO A 279 -17.91 -0.60 -3.25
C PRO A 279 -18.33 0.86 -3.39
N TYR A 280 -19.19 1.29 -2.48
CA TYR A 280 -19.61 2.67 -2.33
C TYR A 280 -19.93 2.99 -0.87
N LEU A 281 -19.79 4.25 -0.51
CA LEU A 281 -20.14 4.78 0.80
C LEU A 281 -21.54 5.39 0.74
N ILE A 282 -22.44 5.00 1.62
CA ILE A 282 -23.75 5.61 1.77
C ILE A 282 -23.69 6.59 2.94
N THR A 283 -24.07 7.84 2.68
CA THR A 283 -24.12 8.89 3.70
C THR A 283 -25.53 9.42 3.81
N ALA A 284 -26.12 9.37 5.00
CA ALA A 284 -27.47 9.87 5.25
C ALA A 284 -27.55 10.78 6.48
N ASN A 285 -28.59 11.60 6.53
CA ASN A 285 -29.00 12.31 7.72
C ASN A 285 -29.47 11.35 8.83
N HIS A 286 -29.53 11.84 10.07
CA HIS A 286 -29.97 11.03 11.20
C HIS A 286 -30.93 11.79 12.15
N LEU A 287 -32.21 11.88 11.79
CA LEU A 287 -33.27 12.54 12.58
C LEU A 287 -33.80 11.67 13.71
N SER A 288 -33.87 10.34 13.51
CA SER A 288 -34.54 9.42 14.42
C SER A 288 -33.79 8.11 14.59
N TYR A 289 -34.09 7.37 15.67
CA TYR A 289 -33.57 6.02 15.90
C TYR A 289 -33.94 5.04 14.78
N TYR A 290 -34.98 5.34 14.01
CA TYR A 290 -35.55 4.46 13.01
C TYR A 290 -34.95 4.68 11.60
N ASP A 291 -34.13 5.71 11.38
CA ASP A 291 -33.58 5.98 10.04
C ASP A 291 -32.60 4.90 9.56
N PRO A 292 -31.58 4.49 10.36
CA PRO A 292 -30.64 3.47 9.91
C PRO A 292 -31.35 2.13 9.64
N PRO A 293 -32.25 1.60 10.50
CA PRO A 293 -33.01 0.41 10.16
C PRO A 293 -33.85 0.58 8.88
N CYS A 294 -34.48 1.74 8.67
CA CYS A 294 -35.24 2.01 7.45
C CYS A 294 -34.35 1.92 6.21
N LEU A 295 -33.19 2.58 6.22
CA LEU A 295 -32.21 2.52 5.12
C LEU A 295 -31.78 1.08 4.85
N LEU A 296 -31.31 0.38 5.88
CA LEU A 296 -30.71 -0.95 5.74
C LEU A 296 -31.69 -2.00 5.22
N VAL A 297 -32.98 -1.87 5.53
CA VAL A 297 -33.99 -2.82 5.04
C VAL A 297 -34.62 -2.41 3.73
N MET A 298 -34.64 -1.13 3.38
CA MET A 298 -35.18 -0.65 2.10
C MET A 298 -34.12 -0.61 0.99
N TRP A 299 -32.84 -0.73 1.31
CA TRP A 299 -31.77 -0.85 0.32
C TRP A 299 -31.90 -2.16 -0.50
N PRO A 300 -31.64 -2.13 -1.81
CA PRO A 300 -31.79 -3.32 -2.67
C PRO A 300 -30.73 -4.42 -2.41
N TYR A 301 -29.61 -4.06 -1.78
CA TYR A 301 -28.50 -4.97 -1.47
C TYR A 301 -28.16 -4.93 0.02
N LEU A 302 -27.46 -5.95 0.51
CA LEU A 302 -26.94 -5.95 1.88
C LEU A 302 -25.86 -4.87 2.05
N VAL A 303 -26.02 -4.07 3.10
CA VAL A 303 -25.15 -2.94 3.44
C VAL A 303 -24.51 -3.19 4.80
N GLU A 304 -23.22 -2.92 4.95
CA GLU A 304 -22.58 -2.86 6.26
C GLU A 304 -22.80 -1.49 6.89
N ALA A 305 -23.00 -1.42 8.21
CA ALA A 305 -23.29 -0.16 8.90
C ALA A 305 -22.25 0.15 9.96
N ILE A 306 -21.91 1.44 10.12
CA ILE A 306 -21.19 1.96 11.28
C ILE A 306 -22.22 2.56 12.25
N GLY A 307 -22.19 2.13 13.51
CA GLY A 307 -23.15 2.55 14.54
C GLY A 307 -22.47 2.88 15.86
N ALA A 308 -23.11 3.73 16.66
CA ALA A 308 -22.55 4.16 17.93
C ALA A 308 -22.56 3.02 18.98
N SER A 309 -21.42 2.79 19.64
CA SER A 309 -21.21 1.67 20.56
C SER A 309 -22.07 1.72 21.83
N ASP A 310 -22.50 2.92 22.24
CA ASP A 310 -23.37 3.14 23.41
C ASP A 310 -24.79 2.58 23.22
N MET A 311 -25.22 2.38 21.98
CA MET A 311 -26.51 1.76 21.64
C MET A 311 -26.46 0.23 21.57
N MET A 312 -25.29 -0.36 21.83
CA MET A 312 -25.07 -1.81 21.71
C MET A 312 -25.13 -2.52 23.07
N THR A 313 -25.14 -1.79 24.18
CA THR A 313 -24.93 -2.31 25.54
C THR A 313 -26.19 -2.34 26.43
N ASP A 314 -27.30 -1.73 26.01
CA ASP A 314 -28.51 -1.53 26.83
C ASP A 314 -29.52 -2.69 26.79
N GLY A 315 -29.24 -3.77 26.06
CA GLY A 315 -29.99 -5.04 26.08
C GLY A 315 -31.42 -5.01 25.52
N ARG A 316 -31.91 -3.83 25.12
CA ARG A 316 -33.25 -3.61 24.53
C ARG A 316 -33.32 -4.17 23.11
N PHE A 317 -34.55 -4.24 22.56
CA PHE A 317 -34.82 -4.73 21.20
C PHE A 317 -33.86 -4.13 20.15
N MET A 318 -33.55 -2.84 20.25
CA MET A 318 -32.66 -2.15 19.31
C MET A 318 -31.20 -2.57 19.43
N SER A 319 -30.67 -2.76 20.65
CA SER A 319 -29.34 -3.32 20.86
C SER A 319 -29.22 -4.74 20.28
N ARG A 320 -30.26 -5.59 20.46
CA ARG A 320 -30.29 -6.93 19.85
C ARG A 320 -30.28 -6.89 18.33
N MET A 321 -31.01 -5.96 17.73
CA MET A 321 -31.01 -5.74 16.27
C MET A 321 -29.64 -5.29 15.76
N ILE A 322 -29.01 -4.32 16.41
CA ILE A 322 -27.71 -3.77 16.00
C ILE A 322 -26.60 -4.83 16.09
N ASN A 323 -26.56 -5.57 17.20
CA ASN A 323 -25.61 -6.65 17.45
C ASN A 323 -25.83 -7.84 16.50
N GLY A 324 -27.08 -8.27 16.33
CA GLY A 324 -27.45 -9.35 15.42
C GLY A 324 -27.16 -9.03 13.95
N TYR A 325 -27.31 -7.76 13.56
CA TYR A 325 -26.96 -7.29 12.21
C TYR A 325 -25.45 -7.21 11.99
N SER A 326 -24.58 -7.34 13.01
CA SER A 326 -23.11 -7.19 12.89
C SER A 326 -22.66 -5.77 12.48
N THR A 327 -23.29 -4.77 13.08
CA THR A 327 -22.91 -3.34 12.90
C THR A 327 -21.51 -3.08 13.47
N LEU A 328 -20.70 -2.29 12.76
CA LEU A 328 -19.36 -1.91 13.20
C LEU A 328 -19.46 -0.88 14.35
N PRO A 329 -18.92 -1.18 15.55
CA PRO A 329 -19.02 -0.30 16.70
C PRO A 329 -18.12 0.93 16.55
N ALA A 330 -18.67 2.11 16.81
CA ALA A 330 -17.96 3.38 16.79
C ALA A 330 -18.14 4.15 18.10
N HIS A 331 -17.04 4.58 18.70
CA HIS A 331 -17.05 5.50 19.83
C HIS A 331 -17.31 6.93 19.34
N ARG A 332 -18.20 7.66 20.01
CA ARG A 332 -18.63 8.99 19.55
C ARG A 332 -17.55 10.08 19.71
N GLU A 333 -16.64 9.90 20.66
CA GLU A 333 -15.65 10.91 21.05
C GLU A 333 -14.23 10.61 20.54
N THR A 334 -13.96 9.37 20.14
CA THR A 334 -12.62 8.94 19.72
C THR A 334 -12.64 8.42 18.29
N VAL A 335 -11.67 8.88 17.49
CA VAL A 335 -11.42 8.32 16.16
C VAL A 335 -10.65 7.02 16.34
N ASP A 336 -11.37 5.91 16.42
CA ASP A 336 -10.77 4.59 16.53
C ASP A 336 -10.09 4.18 15.20
N ALA A 337 -8.77 4.04 15.25
CA ALA A 337 -7.97 3.58 14.13
C ALA A 337 -8.36 2.16 13.66
N GLN A 338 -8.86 1.30 14.56
CA GLN A 338 -9.31 -0.04 14.25
C GLN A 338 -10.63 -0.03 13.48
N LEU A 339 -11.63 0.75 13.93
CA LEU A 339 -12.86 0.98 13.17
C LEU A 339 -12.57 1.48 11.75
N LEU A 340 -11.71 2.51 11.61
CA LEU A 340 -11.37 3.05 10.29
C LEU A 340 -10.70 1.99 9.40
N ARG A 341 -9.82 1.15 9.95
CA ARG A 341 -9.23 0.02 9.21
C ARG A 341 -10.30 -0.97 8.77
N THR A 342 -11.23 -1.34 9.65
CA THR A 342 -12.32 -2.27 9.33
C THR A 342 -13.26 -1.71 8.27
N ALA A 343 -13.67 -0.44 8.38
CA ALA A 343 -14.48 0.26 7.39
C ALA A 343 -13.84 0.27 6.00
N LEU A 344 -12.53 0.56 5.93
CA LEU A 344 -11.77 0.48 4.69
C LEU A 344 -11.71 -0.95 4.16
N ASN A 345 -11.60 -1.96 5.03
CA ASN A 345 -11.60 -3.37 4.61
C ASN A 345 -12.96 -3.83 4.06
N VAL A 346 -14.08 -3.37 4.63
CA VAL A 346 -15.43 -3.61 4.08
C VAL A 346 -15.51 -3.12 2.63
N LEU A 347 -15.13 -1.85 2.40
CA LEU A 347 -15.14 -1.25 1.06
C LEU A 347 -14.15 -1.97 0.13
N LYS A 348 -12.98 -2.40 0.62
CA LYS A 348 -12.04 -3.19 -0.16
C LYS A 348 -12.61 -4.55 -0.59
N CYS A 349 -13.50 -5.15 0.20
CA CYS A 349 -14.21 -6.38 -0.16
C CYS A 349 -15.38 -6.15 -1.15
N GLY A 350 -15.49 -4.95 -1.74
CA GLY A 350 -16.52 -4.64 -2.74
C GLY A 350 -17.92 -4.43 -2.16
N ARG A 351 -18.04 -4.27 -0.84
CA ARG A 351 -19.33 -4.10 -0.15
C ARG A 351 -19.71 -2.62 -0.01
N ALA A 352 -21.00 -2.36 0.08
CA ALA A 352 -21.53 -1.05 0.46
C ALA A 352 -21.37 -0.83 1.98
N LEU A 353 -21.02 0.40 2.36
CA LEU A 353 -20.86 0.80 3.76
C LEU A 353 -21.71 2.04 4.04
N TYR A 354 -22.54 1.99 5.07
CA TYR A 354 -23.37 3.10 5.54
C TYR A 354 -22.72 3.79 6.76
N ILE A 355 -22.74 5.12 6.75
CA ILE A 355 -22.36 5.98 7.86
C ILE A 355 -23.24 7.24 7.91
N ALA A 356 -23.70 7.61 9.10
CA ALA A 356 -24.30 8.93 9.34
C ALA A 356 -23.18 9.93 9.71
N PRO A 357 -22.88 10.96 8.89
CA PRO A 357 -21.75 11.86 9.15
C PRO A 357 -21.86 12.67 10.44
N GLU A 358 -23.07 12.91 10.94
CA GLU A 358 -23.35 13.65 12.18
C GLU A 358 -22.84 12.90 13.43
N GLY A 359 -22.85 11.57 13.40
CA GLY A 359 -22.43 10.71 14.52
C GLY A 359 -23.35 10.72 15.76
N ALA A 360 -24.38 11.55 15.76
CA ALA A 360 -25.47 11.60 16.73
C ALA A 360 -26.77 11.98 16.01
N ARG A 361 -27.92 11.72 16.65
CA ARG A 361 -29.21 12.11 16.08
C ARG A 361 -29.51 13.58 16.32
N ASN A 362 -30.14 14.22 15.35
CA ASN A 362 -30.64 15.57 15.49
C ASN A 362 -32.08 15.69 14.96
N PRO A 363 -33.10 15.67 15.84
CA PRO A 363 -34.50 15.80 15.42
C PRO A 363 -34.84 17.14 14.75
N ALA A 364 -34.03 18.18 14.97
CA ALA A 364 -34.25 19.51 14.41
C ALA A 364 -33.80 19.64 12.95
N GLY A 365 -33.13 18.63 12.39
CA GLY A 365 -32.56 18.67 11.04
C GLY A 365 -31.08 18.32 11.03
N LEU A 366 -30.42 18.59 9.90
CA LEU A 366 -29.04 18.19 9.67
C LEU A 366 -28.07 18.93 10.61
N GLY A 367 -27.44 18.20 11.53
CA GLY A 367 -26.42 18.70 12.46
C GLY A 367 -25.01 18.73 11.90
N VAL A 368 -24.07 19.31 12.63
CA VAL A 368 -22.66 19.44 12.20
C VAL A 368 -22.01 18.07 12.01
N ALA A 369 -21.42 17.85 10.84
CA ALA A 369 -20.75 16.59 10.53
C ALA A 369 -19.38 16.44 11.18
N LYS A 370 -19.04 15.18 11.45
CA LYS A 370 -17.70 14.73 11.82
C LYS A 370 -16.88 14.37 10.56
N PRO A 371 -15.55 14.44 10.61
CA PRO A 371 -14.70 14.21 9.43
C PRO A 371 -14.61 12.74 8.97
N GLY A 372 -15.15 11.79 9.74
CA GLY A 372 -14.97 10.35 9.50
C GLY A 372 -15.45 9.87 8.13
N ALA A 373 -16.62 10.30 7.67
CA ALA A 373 -17.16 9.91 6.36
C ALA A 373 -16.27 10.41 5.20
N ALA A 374 -15.84 11.67 5.25
CA ALA A 374 -14.93 12.25 4.26
C ALA A 374 -13.57 11.55 4.26
N TYR A 375 -13.03 11.23 5.45
CA TYR A 375 -11.77 10.50 5.57
C TYR A 375 -11.85 9.11 4.92
N ILE A 376 -12.91 8.36 5.21
CA ILE A 376 -13.13 7.03 4.63
C ILE A 376 -13.25 7.12 3.11
N ALA A 377 -14.07 8.06 2.60
CA ALA A 377 -14.27 8.24 1.16
C ALA A 377 -12.99 8.64 0.41
N LEU A 378 -12.21 9.61 0.92
CA LEU A 378 -10.94 10.04 0.33
C LEU A 378 -9.89 8.92 0.35
N LYS A 379 -9.87 8.11 1.42
CA LYS A 379 -8.88 7.05 1.56
C LYS A 379 -9.23 5.79 0.78
N ALA A 380 -10.51 5.44 0.68
CA ALA A 380 -10.99 4.32 -0.11
C ALA A 380 -11.13 4.66 -1.61
N ASN A 381 -11.26 5.95 -1.95
CA ASN A 381 -11.51 6.44 -3.30
C ASN A 381 -12.74 5.78 -3.95
N VAL A 382 -13.84 5.70 -3.20
CA VAL A 382 -15.10 5.08 -3.63
C VAL A 382 -16.15 6.15 -3.92
N PRO A 383 -17.16 5.86 -4.77
CA PRO A 383 -18.35 6.70 -4.89
C PRO A 383 -19.06 6.87 -3.54
N ILE A 384 -19.63 8.05 -3.34
CA ILE A 384 -20.53 8.39 -2.24
C ILE A 384 -21.95 8.49 -2.80
N VAL A 385 -22.89 7.83 -2.14
CA VAL A 385 -24.33 7.91 -2.43
C VAL A 385 -25.00 8.70 -1.30
N PRO A 386 -25.41 9.95 -1.55
CA PRO A 386 -26.10 10.77 -0.55
C PRO A 386 -27.56 10.33 -0.43
N VAL A 387 -28.07 10.25 0.79
CA VAL A 387 -29.44 9.80 1.07
C VAL A 387 -30.10 10.75 2.06
N ALA A 388 -31.35 11.13 1.79
CA ALA A 388 -32.21 11.83 2.75
C ALA A 388 -33.34 10.91 3.21
N ILE A 389 -33.58 10.86 4.52
CA ILE A 389 -34.66 10.10 5.16
C ILE A 389 -35.51 11.05 5.99
N THR A 390 -36.82 11.02 5.79
CA THR A 390 -37.77 11.86 6.54
C THR A 390 -39.01 11.07 7.00
N GLY A 391 -39.65 11.53 8.07
CA GLY A 391 -40.92 11.01 8.57
C GLY A 391 -40.82 9.78 9.49
N THR A 392 -39.63 9.21 9.66
CA THR A 392 -39.33 8.08 10.57
C THR A 392 -39.55 8.42 12.05
N ASP A 393 -39.31 9.67 12.45
CA ASP A 393 -39.56 10.21 13.78
C ASP A 393 -41.06 10.23 14.16
N ARG A 394 -41.94 10.31 13.15
CA ARG A 394 -43.40 10.46 13.33
C ARG A 394 -44.19 9.17 13.24
N ILE A 395 -43.55 8.01 13.01
CA ILE A 395 -44.23 6.71 12.84
C ILE A 395 -45.15 6.41 14.03
N PHE A 396 -44.59 6.32 15.25
CA PHE A 396 -45.38 5.99 16.44
C PHE A 396 -46.33 7.10 16.88
N PRO A 397 -45.95 8.40 16.86
CA PRO A 397 -46.89 9.49 17.12
C PRO A 397 -48.13 9.49 16.24
N GLU A 398 -47.99 9.20 14.94
CA GLU A 398 -49.12 9.19 14.00
C GLU A 398 -49.96 7.91 14.11
N LEU A 399 -49.33 6.76 14.39
CA LEU A 399 -50.05 5.52 14.65
C LEU A 399 -50.98 5.63 15.86
N ARG A 400 -50.56 6.33 16.93
CA ARG A 400 -51.45 6.62 18.07
C ARG A 400 -52.68 7.45 17.70
N LYS A 401 -52.62 8.17 16.58
CA LYS A 401 -53.74 8.94 16.02
C LYS A 401 -54.51 8.14 14.95
N GLY A 402 -54.24 6.84 14.80
CA GLY A 402 -54.84 5.99 13.78
C GLY A 402 -54.37 6.28 12.34
N ARG A 403 -53.30 7.07 12.17
CA ARG A 403 -52.78 7.46 10.85
C ARG A 403 -51.45 6.78 10.57
N ARG A 404 -51.24 6.35 9.33
CA ARG A 404 -49.95 5.82 8.88
C ARG A 404 -49.08 6.95 8.33
N GLN A 405 -47.94 7.18 8.96
CA GLN A 405 -46.98 8.20 8.55
C GLN A 405 -46.34 7.88 7.19
N LYS A 406 -46.17 8.91 6.34
CA LYS A 406 -45.35 8.80 5.13
C LYS A 406 -43.88 8.80 5.54
N VAL A 407 -43.13 7.77 5.15
CA VAL A 407 -41.68 7.69 5.35
C VAL A 407 -41.05 7.79 3.97
N GLU A 408 -40.16 8.75 3.77
CA GLU A 408 -39.58 9.03 2.46
C GLU A 408 -38.07 8.87 2.52
N MET A 409 -37.52 8.06 1.61
CA MET A 409 -36.09 7.89 1.39
C MET A 409 -35.75 8.35 -0.03
N VAL A 410 -34.96 9.41 -0.13
CA VAL A 410 -34.50 9.98 -1.42
C VAL A 410 -33.03 9.65 -1.60
N ILE A 411 -32.71 8.90 -2.64
CA ILE A 411 -31.34 8.49 -3.00
C ILE A 411 -30.84 9.42 -4.11
N GLY A 412 -29.83 10.22 -3.81
CA GLY A 412 -29.21 11.12 -4.78
C GLY A 412 -28.21 10.43 -5.70
N ALA A 413 -27.85 11.11 -6.79
CA ALA A 413 -26.85 10.62 -7.74
C ALA A 413 -25.48 10.37 -7.06
N PRO A 414 -24.79 9.25 -7.36
CA PRO A 414 -23.47 8.99 -6.81
C PRO A 414 -22.46 10.01 -7.30
N TYR A 415 -21.53 10.39 -6.43
CA TYR A 415 -20.43 11.29 -6.77
C TYR A 415 -19.13 10.82 -6.14
N ARG A 416 -18.00 11.36 -6.60
CA ARG A 416 -16.69 11.12 -5.96
C ARG A 416 -16.15 12.43 -5.41
N LEU A 417 -15.43 12.33 -4.30
CA LEU A 417 -14.61 13.43 -3.82
C LEU A 417 -13.39 13.62 -4.75
N PRO A 418 -12.79 14.81 -4.77
CA PRO A 418 -11.60 15.07 -5.57
C PRO A 418 -10.47 14.06 -5.27
N ASN A 419 -9.82 13.57 -6.32
CA ASN A 419 -8.69 12.66 -6.17
C ASN A 419 -7.43 13.45 -5.79
N LEU A 420 -7.20 13.59 -4.48
CA LEU A 420 -6.10 14.39 -3.94
C LEU A 420 -4.87 13.53 -3.57
N PRO A 421 -3.63 14.03 -3.78
CA PRO A 421 -2.42 13.42 -3.26
C PRO A 421 -2.48 13.25 -1.72
N PRO A 422 -1.85 12.21 -1.13
CA PRO A 422 -1.92 11.94 0.31
C PRO A 422 -1.58 13.14 1.21
N ALA A 423 -0.61 13.97 0.79
CA ALA A 423 -0.19 15.17 1.52
C ALA A 423 -1.29 16.25 1.61
N GLN A 424 -2.20 16.31 0.65
CA GLN A 424 -3.26 17.33 0.57
C GLN A 424 -4.58 16.88 1.20
N ARG A 425 -4.78 15.56 1.39
CA ARG A 425 -6.03 14.99 1.92
C ARG A 425 -6.38 15.49 3.32
N ARG A 426 -5.38 15.80 4.15
CA ARG A 426 -5.61 16.29 5.53
C ARG A 426 -6.18 17.70 5.53
N HIS A 427 -5.71 18.57 4.63
CA HIS A 427 -6.16 19.95 4.52
C HIS A 427 -7.55 20.05 3.86
N ALA A 428 -7.83 19.22 2.86
CA ALA A 428 -9.13 19.20 2.17
C ALA A 428 -10.25 18.49 2.95
N LEU A 429 -9.96 17.94 4.14
CA LEU A 429 -10.91 17.11 4.88
C LEU A 429 -12.17 17.88 5.28
N ALA A 430 -12.01 19.13 5.73
CA ALA A 430 -13.13 19.99 6.11
C ALA A 430 -14.04 20.32 4.93
N GLU A 431 -13.46 20.72 3.79
CA GLU A 431 -14.20 21.01 2.55
C GLU A 431 -14.93 19.77 2.03
N CYS A 432 -14.29 18.60 2.05
CA CYS A 432 -14.91 17.36 1.65
C CYS A 432 -16.07 16.97 2.57
N THR A 433 -15.93 17.17 3.89
CA THR A 433 -17.02 16.97 4.85
C THR A 433 -18.18 17.92 4.57
N GLN A 434 -17.91 19.20 4.29
CA GLN A 434 -18.92 20.19 3.93
C GLN A 434 -19.68 19.76 2.66
N LEU A 435 -18.95 19.32 1.63
CA LEU A 435 -19.54 18.86 0.38
C LEU A 435 -20.48 17.66 0.58
N ILE A 436 -20.09 16.69 1.43
CA ILE A 436 -20.96 15.55 1.76
C ILE A 436 -22.28 16.03 2.37
N MET A 437 -22.20 16.97 3.30
CA MET A 437 -23.39 17.48 3.99
C MET A 437 -24.27 18.32 3.08
N GLN A 438 -23.70 19.16 2.21
CA GLN A 438 -24.46 19.90 1.20
C GLN A 438 -25.20 18.95 0.24
N ARG A 439 -24.58 17.83 -0.13
CA ARG A 439 -25.23 16.81 -0.98
C ARG A 439 -26.40 16.12 -0.29
N ILE A 440 -26.34 15.92 1.03
CA ILE A 440 -27.46 15.39 1.82
C ILE A 440 -28.54 16.48 2.00
N ALA A 441 -28.15 17.71 2.34
CA ALA A 441 -29.05 18.85 2.54
C ALA A 441 -29.87 19.17 1.28
N ALA A 442 -29.27 19.07 0.10
CA ALA A 442 -29.96 19.27 -1.19
C ALA A 442 -31.13 18.28 -1.41
N LEU A 443 -31.09 17.11 -0.77
CA LEU A 443 -32.15 16.10 -0.83
C LEU A 443 -33.20 16.29 0.29
N LEU A 444 -32.91 17.12 1.29
CA LEU A 444 -33.81 17.38 2.42
C LEU A 444 -34.74 18.58 2.14
N PRO A 445 -35.97 18.54 2.69
CA PRO A 445 -36.84 19.71 2.74
C PRO A 445 -36.14 20.91 3.41
N PRO A 446 -36.42 22.17 3.00
CA PRO A 446 -35.73 23.35 3.52
C PRO A 446 -35.66 23.43 5.05
N GLY A 447 -36.77 23.11 5.74
CA GLY A 447 -36.84 23.15 7.21
C GLY A 447 -36.00 22.08 7.94
N LEU A 448 -35.42 21.11 7.23
CA LEU A 448 -34.60 20.03 7.81
C LEU A 448 -33.12 20.10 7.40
N ARG A 449 -32.72 21.10 6.62
CA ARG A 449 -31.33 21.27 6.18
C ARG A 449 -30.38 21.74 7.28
N GLY A 450 -30.92 22.19 8.40
CA GLY A 450 -30.15 22.58 9.59
C GLY A 450 -29.09 23.63 9.28
N VAL A 451 -27.84 23.38 9.69
CA VAL A 451 -26.72 24.32 9.50
C VAL A 451 -26.20 24.40 8.06
N TYR A 452 -26.82 23.68 7.12
CA TYR A 452 -26.45 23.58 5.71
C TYR A 452 -27.58 24.07 4.78
N ALA A 453 -28.51 24.87 5.31
CA ALA A 453 -29.71 25.36 4.62
C ALA A 453 -29.43 26.27 3.42
#